data_AF-A0A165MMB8-F1
#
_entry.id   AF-A0A165MMB8-F1
#
_cell.length_a   1.000
_cell.length_b   1.000
_cell.length_c   1.000
_cell.angle_alpha   90.00
_cell.angle_beta   90.00
_cell.angle_gamma   90.00
#
_symmetry.space_group_name_H-M   'P 1'
#
loop_
_entity.id
_entity.type
_entity.pdbx_description
1 polymer ?
#
loop_
_entity_poly.entity_id
_entity_poly.type
_entity_poly.pdbx_seq_one_letter_code
_entity_poly.pdbx_strand_id
1 'polypeptide(L)'
;KQTYTKKIRAAIVPHDAMTQTKKLYMEIACLAWAVMLMDLVCSYIAKIVEWKGQPTSFTVPQMRFVKAAISIPCINGSLLATNDVVYLLEGLIDENWEGKFCKYLNNDS
;
A
#
# COMPACT_ATOMS: atom_id res chain seq x y z
N LYS A 1 6.01 6.15 5.27
CA LYS A 1 6.33 7.23 4.30
C LYS A 1 7.40 6.71 3.36
N GLN A 2 7.07 6.52 2.08
CA GLN A 2 8.00 6.00 1.07
C GLN A 2 8.42 7.10 0.08
N THR A 3 9.68 7.08 -0.34
CA THR A 3 10.29 8.02 -1.30
C THR A 3 11.36 7.30 -2.11
N TYR A 4 11.36 7.43 -3.43
CA TYR A 4 12.41 6.84 -4.26
C TYR A 4 13.64 7.74 -4.30
N THR A 5 14.83 7.18 -4.29
CA THR A 5 16.08 7.95 -4.34
C THR A 5 16.95 7.52 -5.49
N LYS A 6 17.70 8.46 -6.06
CA LYS A 6 18.78 8.21 -7.02
C LYS A 6 20.12 8.55 -6.40
N LYS A 7 21.15 7.79 -6.77
CA LYS A 7 22.53 8.09 -6.38
C LYS A 7 23.15 9.02 -7.42
N ILE A 8 23.60 10.19 -7.00
CA ILE A 8 24.39 11.11 -7.84
C ILE A 8 25.75 11.29 -7.15
N ARG A 9 26.81 10.78 -7.79
CA ARG A 9 28.16 10.71 -7.19
C ARG A 9 28.12 9.98 -5.83
N ALA A 10 28.38 10.71 -4.74
CA ALA A 10 28.38 10.20 -3.36
C ALA A 10 27.08 10.52 -2.58
N ALA A 11 26.14 11.27 -3.14
CA ALA A 11 24.91 11.68 -2.46
C ALA A 11 23.70 10.85 -2.91
N ILE A 12 22.82 10.53 -1.95
CA ILE A 12 21.50 9.95 -2.19
C ILE A 12 20.50 11.12 -2.20
N VAL A 13 19.89 11.38 -3.36
CA VAL A 13 18.92 12.47 -3.52
C VAL A 13 17.58 11.92 -4.01
N PRO A 14 16.44 12.52 -3.62
CA PRO A 14 15.16 12.17 -4.21
C PRO A 14 15.17 12.33 -5.74
N HIS A 15 14.37 11.52 -6.44
CA HIS A 15 13.99 11.86 -7.81
C HIS A 15 13.21 13.18 -7.85
N ASP A 16 13.19 13.82 -9.02
CA ASP A 16 12.31 14.96 -9.31
C ASP A 16 10.84 14.58 -9.14
N ALA A 17 9.99 15.58 -8.92
CA ALA A 17 8.59 15.40 -8.57
C ALA A 17 7.82 14.59 -9.62
N MET A 18 8.10 14.80 -10.90
CA MET A 18 7.42 14.10 -11.98
C MET A 18 7.79 12.61 -12.00
N THR A 19 9.07 12.28 -11.87
CA THR A 19 9.53 10.90 -11.78
C THR A 19 9.03 10.21 -10.51
N GLN A 20 9.03 10.90 -9.36
CA GLN A 20 8.44 10.37 -8.12
C GLN A 20 6.96 10.05 -8.30
N THR A 21 6.20 11.01 -8.85
CA THR A 21 4.76 10.85 -9.08
C THR A 21 4.49 9.64 -9.95
N LYS A 22 5.22 9.48 -11.07
CA LYS A 22 5.06 8.31 -11.95
C LYS A 22 5.32 7.00 -11.22
N LYS A 23 6.39 6.92 -10.42
CA LYS A 23 6.73 5.70 -9.66
C LYS A 23 5.70 5.40 -8.57
N LEU A 24 5.33 6.40 -7.77
CA LEU A 24 4.34 6.24 -6.69
C LEU A 24 2.94 5.96 -7.23
N TYR A 25 2.61 6.49 -8.41
CA TYR A 25 1.36 6.17 -9.09
C TYR A 25 1.29 4.70 -9.49
N MET A 26 2.40 4.11 -9.96
CA MET A 26 2.46 2.68 -10.25
C MET A 26 2.22 1.84 -8.99
N GLU A 27 2.79 2.21 -7.84
CA GLU A 27 2.53 1.53 -6.56
C GLU A 27 1.05 1.59 -6.17
N ILE A 28 0.41 2.75 -6.32
CA ILE A 28 -1.02 2.92 -6.04
C ILE A 28 -1.87 2.09 -7.00
N ALA A 29 -1.50 2.04 -8.28
CA ALA A 29 -2.20 1.22 -9.25
C ALA A 29 -2.09 -0.27 -8.87
N CYS A 30 -0.89 -0.75 -8.52
CA CYS A 30 -0.68 -2.11 -8.03
C CYS A 30 -1.53 -2.40 -6.78
N LEU A 31 -1.56 -1.48 -5.81
CA LEU A 31 -2.39 -1.61 -4.62
C LEU A 31 -3.88 -1.67 -4.96
N ALA A 32 -4.35 -0.83 -5.90
CA ALA A 32 -5.75 -0.83 -6.34
C ALA A 32 -6.13 -2.17 -6.99
N TRP A 33 -5.26 -2.72 -7.85
CA TRP A 33 -5.45 -4.05 -8.42
C TRP A 33 -5.48 -5.14 -7.35
N ALA A 34 -4.58 -5.06 -6.37
CA ALA A 34 -4.53 -6.01 -5.26
C ALA A 34 -5.79 -5.97 -4.39
N VAL A 35 -6.33 -4.76 -4.11
CA VAL A 35 -7.62 -4.58 -3.42
C VAL A 35 -8.74 -5.25 -4.20
N MET A 36 -8.86 -4.96 -5.51
CA MET A 36 -9.93 -5.55 -6.33
C MET A 36 -9.83 -7.07 -6.41
N LEU A 37 -8.62 -7.61 -6.51
CA LEU A 37 -8.39 -9.06 -6.49
C LEU A 37 -8.79 -9.67 -5.14
N MET A 38 -8.46 -9.01 -4.03
CA MET A 38 -8.86 -9.46 -2.69
C MET A 38 -10.38 -9.48 -2.56
N ASP A 39 -11.07 -8.44 -2.99
CA ASP A 39 -12.53 -8.36 -2.96
C ASP A 39 -13.17 -9.48 -3.78
N LEU A 40 -12.61 -9.80 -4.95
CA LEU A 40 -13.05 -10.91 -5.79
C LEU A 40 -12.89 -12.25 -5.06
N VAL A 41 -11.73 -12.49 -4.45
CA VAL A 41 -11.42 -13.73 -3.72
C VAL A 41 -12.31 -13.87 -2.48
N CYS A 42 -12.45 -12.83 -1.67
CA CYS A 42 -13.33 -12.82 -0.50
C CYS A 42 -14.80 -13.04 -0.89
N SER A 43 -15.25 -12.43 -1.99
CA SER A 43 -16.60 -12.65 -2.53
C SER A 43 -16.82 -14.09 -2.99
N TYR A 44 -15.82 -14.69 -3.64
CA TYR A 44 -15.87 -16.10 -4.03
C TYR A 44 -15.94 -17.02 -2.81
N ILE A 45 -15.08 -16.79 -1.81
CA ILE A 45 -15.09 -17.54 -0.55
C ILE A 45 -16.45 -17.45 0.13
N ALA A 46 -17.03 -16.25 0.22
CA ALA A 46 -18.35 -16.03 0.82
C ALA A 46 -19.43 -16.87 0.12
N LYS A 47 -19.44 -16.90 -1.22
CA LYS A 47 -20.37 -17.75 -2.00
C LYS A 47 -20.18 -19.24 -1.73
N ILE A 48 -18.93 -19.70 -1.60
CA ILE A 48 -18.65 -21.10 -1.31
C ILE A 48 -19.09 -21.46 0.11
N VAL A 49 -18.85 -20.58 1.09
CA VAL A 49 -19.29 -20.77 2.47
C VAL A 49 -20.82 -20.77 2.57
N GLU A 50 -21.51 -19.91 1.83
CA GLU A 50 -22.97 -19.92 1.75
C GLU A 50 -23.50 -21.23 1.16
N TRP A 51 -22.88 -21.73 0.09
CA TRP A 51 -23.33 -22.95 -0.59
C TRP A 51 -23.00 -24.23 0.17
N LYS A 52 -21.81 -24.33 0.76
CA LYS A 52 -21.30 -25.57 1.39
C LYS A 52 -21.30 -25.55 2.92
N GLY A 53 -21.61 -24.41 3.53
CA GLY A 53 -21.38 -24.17 4.94
C GLY A 53 -19.92 -23.79 5.24
N GLN A 54 -19.70 -23.25 6.43
CA GLN A 54 -18.37 -22.86 6.90
C GLN A 54 -17.53 -24.09 7.27
N PRO A 55 -16.22 -24.12 6.98
CA PRO A 55 -15.33 -25.18 7.47
C PRO A 55 -15.38 -25.29 9.00
N THR A 56 -15.48 -26.52 9.52
CA THR A 56 -15.53 -26.76 10.97
C THR A 56 -14.15 -26.71 11.64
N SER A 57 -13.08 -26.85 10.86
CA SER A 57 -11.71 -26.93 11.37
C SER A 57 -11.02 -25.57 11.54
N PHE A 58 -11.48 -24.52 10.85
CA PHE A 58 -10.92 -23.17 10.98
C PHE A 58 -11.88 -22.10 10.46
N THR A 59 -11.70 -20.88 10.96
CA THR A 59 -12.36 -19.68 10.42
C THR A 59 -11.57 -19.14 9.25
N VAL A 60 -12.22 -18.92 8.11
CA VAL A 60 -11.55 -18.31 6.95
C VAL A 60 -11.33 -16.82 7.23
N PRO A 61 -10.07 -16.34 7.28
CA PRO A 61 -9.78 -14.95 7.60
C PRO A 61 -10.28 -14.02 6.48
N GLN A 62 -10.81 -12.87 6.86
CA GLN A 62 -11.11 -11.77 5.95
C GLN A 62 -9.94 -10.79 6.00
N MET A 63 -9.34 -10.53 4.83
CA MET A 63 -8.17 -9.66 4.72
C MET A 63 -8.53 -8.40 3.93
N ARG A 64 -7.81 -7.31 4.19
CA ARG A 64 -7.91 -6.05 3.44
C ARG A 64 -6.53 -5.42 3.30
N PHE A 65 -6.29 -4.74 2.20
CA PHE A 65 -5.14 -3.85 2.09
C PHE A 65 -5.41 -2.53 2.84
N VAL A 66 -4.33 -1.88 3.30
CA VAL A 66 -4.41 -0.53 3.86
C VAL A 66 -4.76 0.47 2.75
N LYS A 67 -5.43 1.55 3.12
CA LYS A 67 -5.63 2.68 2.19
C LYS A 67 -4.29 3.36 1.97
N ALA A 68 -4.02 3.77 0.73
CA ALA A 68 -2.84 4.55 0.40
C ALA A 68 -3.19 5.77 -0.47
N ALA A 69 -2.37 6.82 -0.38
CA ALA A 69 -2.56 8.06 -1.12
C ALA A 69 -1.23 8.76 -1.41
N ILE A 70 -1.19 9.51 -2.52
CA ILE A 70 -0.10 10.46 -2.80
C ILE A 70 -0.33 11.74 -2.00
N SER A 71 0.74 12.24 -1.38
CA SER A 71 0.76 13.56 -0.75
C SER A 71 1.92 14.41 -1.24
N ILE A 72 1.66 15.72 -1.32
CA ILE A 72 2.65 16.75 -1.65
C ILE A 72 2.66 17.73 -0.47
N PRO A 73 3.81 17.99 0.17
CA PRO A 73 3.90 18.90 1.30
C PRO A 73 3.61 20.35 0.88
N CYS A 74 2.81 21.03 1.68
CA CYS A 74 2.45 22.44 1.50
C CYS A 74 2.93 23.23 2.73
N ILE A 75 3.64 24.35 2.53
CA ILE A 75 4.02 25.27 3.61
C ILE A 75 3.25 26.58 3.41
N ASN A 76 2.54 27.02 4.45
CA ASN A 76 1.78 28.27 4.45
C ASN A 76 0.77 28.38 3.30
N GLY A 77 0.12 27.28 2.91
CA GLY A 77 -0.88 27.27 1.84
C GLY A 77 -0.30 27.38 0.42
N SER A 78 1.02 27.50 0.29
CA SER A 78 1.71 27.44 -1.00
C SER A 78 2.34 26.05 -1.18
N LEU A 79 2.06 25.42 -2.32
CA LEU A 79 2.81 24.25 -2.75
C LEU A 79 4.29 24.64 -2.78
N LEU A 80 5.11 23.96 -1.97
CA LEU A 80 6.55 24.16 -2.01
C LEU A 80 7.05 23.76 -3.40
N ALA A 81 7.26 24.75 -4.27
CA ALA A 81 7.93 24.54 -5.55
C ALA A 81 9.41 24.14 -5.38
N THR A 82 9.97 24.27 -4.17
CA THR A 82 11.41 24.13 -3.92
C THR A 82 11.82 22.76 -3.39
N ASN A 83 10.88 21.91 -2.99
CA ASN A 83 11.16 20.54 -2.58
C ASN A 83 10.16 19.61 -3.25
N ASP A 84 10.51 19.21 -4.47
CA ASP A 84 9.91 18.23 -5.40
C ASP A 84 9.62 16.83 -4.81
N VAL A 85 9.27 16.76 -3.54
CA VAL A 85 9.17 15.51 -2.80
C VAL A 85 7.72 15.12 -2.67
N VAL A 86 7.38 14.08 -3.42
CA VAL A 86 6.09 13.41 -3.40
C VAL A 86 6.20 12.19 -2.51
N TYR A 87 5.17 11.95 -1.68
CA TYR A 87 5.16 10.85 -0.72
C TYR A 87 3.98 9.93 -0.92
N LEU A 88 4.20 8.63 -0.74
CA LEU A 88 3.12 7.68 -0.46
C LEU A 88 2.85 7.65 1.04
N LEU A 89 1.59 7.89 1.38
CA LEU A 89 1.04 7.73 2.73
C LEU A 89 0.16 6.49 2.75
N GLU A 90 0.22 5.75 3.84
CA GLU A 90 -0.56 4.54 4.07
C GLU A 90 -1.23 4.61 5.44
N GLY A 91 -2.35 3.92 5.59
CA GLY A 91 -3.01 3.75 6.88
C GLY A 91 -2.06 3.12 7.89
N LEU A 92 -1.92 3.74 9.06
CA LEU A 92 -1.15 3.18 10.16
C LEU A 92 -1.87 1.96 10.72
N ILE A 93 -1.13 0.86 10.86
CA ILE A 93 -1.58 -0.34 11.56
C ILE A 93 -1.14 -0.21 13.02
N ASP A 94 -2.09 -0.17 13.95
CA ASP A 94 -1.78 -0.12 15.37
C ASP A 94 -1.59 -1.53 15.91
N GLU A 95 -0.35 -1.91 16.21
CA GLU A 95 -0.04 -3.28 16.65
C GLU A 95 -0.71 -3.69 17.97
N ASN A 96 -1.14 -2.71 18.79
CA ASN A 96 -1.88 -3.02 20.02
C ASN A 96 -3.30 -3.51 19.73
N TRP A 97 -3.87 -3.12 18.60
CA TRP A 97 -5.24 -3.46 18.20
C TRP A 97 -5.29 -4.49 17.07
N GLU A 98 -4.37 -4.40 16.10
CA GLU A 98 -4.34 -5.22 14.90
C GLU A 98 -3.30 -6.35 14.97
N GLY A 99 -2.49 -6.38 16.04
CA GLY A 99 -1.44 -7.36 16.25
C GLY A 99 -0.13 -7.01 15.54
N LYS A 100 0.89 -7.84 15.77
CA LYS A 100 2.23 -7.61 15.23
C LYS A 100 2.26 -7.75 13.72
N PHE A 101 3.04 -6.91 13.06
CA PHE A 101 3.30 -7.05 11.63
C PHE A 101 3.95 -8.41 11.33
N CYS A 102 3.35 -9.17 10.41
CA CYS A 102 3.82 -10.49 10.00
C CYS A 102 3.85 -10.58 8.48
N LYS A 103 4.96 -11.13 7.94
CA LYS A 103 5.11 -11.39 6.51
C LYS A 103 4.86 -12.89 6.24
N TYR A 104 3.73 -13.19 5.60
CA TYR A 104 3.30 -14.56 5.35
C TYR A 104 4.01 -15.24 4.16
N LEU A 105 4.36 -14.46 3.13
CA LEU A 105 5.00 -14.94 1.89
C LEU A 105 6.12 -13.99 1.47
N ASN A 106 7.18 -14.50 0.86
CA ASN A 106 8.28 -13.71 0.28
C ASN A 106 8.17 -13.69 -1.25
N ASN A 107 8.85 -12.72 -1.88
CA ASN A 107 8.85 -12.57 -3.34
C ASN A 107 9.71 -13.62 -4.07
N ASP A 108 10.58 -14.31 -3.34
CA ASP A 108 11.52 -15.32 -3.86
C ASP A 108 11.14 -16.74 -3.41
N SER A 109 9.88 -16.94 -2.97
CA SER A 109 9.35 -18.24 -2.55
C SER A 109 8.71 -18.99 -3.73
#